data_AF-A0A9E2M023-F1
#
_entry.id   AF-A0A9E2M023-F1
#
_cell.length_a   1.000
_cell.length_b   1.000
_cell.length_c   1.000
_cell.angle_alpha   90.00
_cell.angle_beta   90.00
_cell.angle_gamma   90.00
#
_symmetry.space_group_name_H-M   'P 1'
#
loop_
_entity.id
_entity.type
_entity.pdbx_description
1 polymer ?
#
loop_
_entity_poly.entity_id
_entity_poly.type
_entity_poly.pdbx_seq_one_letter_code
_entity_poly.pdbx_strand_id
1 'polypeptide(L)'
;MKKTLLLIGLIGLLSSCNSTLNKKYSKQLVNTDFEKLKLNLDSVQLQNIKSGIHRLETAGKKLELMSYQEILNNELQHNSDKKKLIKTWDNYSTCSSQKEAKEYVELNCLGMFYSSVPPNSDIIKLIEIDGAEVYRNHGRIFIRLGDYVNWLTLKKNELGVWKFTMDEHPLLQEIHHWSRTTVGKIIYYTKRQLSAQEINLAQTFNQEFEDLMHTMDIYIDSLNYYMIDYGDTLALDIVGETNRNTGKAMNKTIKAIDIVNHTHELVHALALEIGLVNRFIDEGIATALGNSPLITTNKDKEEVINLLSKGYEIYLEQGIFTEAHMRGKNIYGLAQLTLQIWIDEYGFTPVKKVLEAYIEKQTDIKQLIEEFIEPVELTNQKLLHKLNSISLNE
;
A
#
# COMPACT_ATOMS: atom_id res chain seq x y z
N MET A 1 46.01 53.02 28.03
CA MET A 1 45.81 51.61 28.43
C MET A 1 44.36 51.25 28.79
N LYS A 2 43.55 52.11 29.42
CA LYS A 2 42.14 51.79 29.76
C LYS A 2 41.21 51.57 28.55
N LYS A 3 41.48 52.20 27.39
CA LYS A 3 40.68 52.03 26.16
C LYS A 3 40.95 50.69 25.43
N THR A 4 42.13 50.11 25.61
CA THR A 4 42.53 48.85 24.95
C THR A 4 41.93 47.63 25.64
N LEU A 5 41.80 47.66 26.98
CA LEU A 5 41.13 46.62 27.77
C LEU A 5 39.61 46.55 27.49
N LEU A 6 38.98 47.69 27.21
CA LEU A 6 37.56 47.76 26.84
C LEU A 6 37.29 47.16 25.46
N LEU A 7 38.23 47.31 24.52
CA LEU A 7 38.14 46.74 23.18
C LEU A 7 38.35 45.21 23.18
N ILE A 8 39.28 44.70 24.01
CA ILE A 8 39.51 43.26 24.18
C ILE A 8 38.33 42.60 24.92
N GLY A 9 37.71 43.30 25.89
CA GLY A 9 36.48 42.86 26.55
C GLY A 9 35.27 42.80 25.60
N LEU A 10 35.14 43.76 24.68
CA LEU A 10 34.06 43.78 23.69
C LEU A 10 34.21 42.67 22.62
N ILE A 11 35.43 42.36 22.20
CA ILE A 11 35.72 41.25 21.27
C ILE A 11 35.46 39.89 21.93
N GLY A 12 35.76 39.75 23.23
CA GLY A 12 35.43 38.55 24.01
C GLY A 12 33.92 38.30 24.17
N LEU A 13 33.13 39.37 24.36
CA LEU A 13 31.66 39.32 24.47
C LEU A 13 30.95 39.09 23.13
N LEU A 14 31.54 39.50 22.00
CA LEU A 14 31.01 39.19 20.66
C LEU A 14 31.36 37.76 20.19
N SER A 15 32.40 37.16 20.77
CA SER A 15 32.82 35.78 20.47
C SER A 15 31.99 34.72 21.22
N SER A 16 31.34 35.09 22.33
CA SER A 16 30.50 34.19 23.13
C SER A 16 29.05 34.07 22.62
N CYS A 17 28.67 34.82 21.58
CA CYS A 17 27.30 34.84 21.04
C CYS A 17 27.11 34.03 19.75
N ASN A 18 28.16 33.50 19.13
CA ASN A 18 28.07 32.68 17.92
C ASN A 18 28.41 31.22 18.23
N SER A 19 27.45 30.48 18.81
CA SER A 19 27.55 29.03 18.91
C SER A 19 27.85 28.43 17.54
N THR A 20 28.80 27.49 17.46
CA THR A 20 29.12 26.73 16.24
C THR A 20 27.86 26.08 15.63
N LEU A 21 26.85 25.78 16.46
CA LEU A 21 25.56 25.27 16.03
C LEU A 21 24.71 26.28 15.25
N ASN A 22 24.86 27.59 15.50
CA ASN A 22 24.11 28.64 14.78
C ASN A 22 24.68 28.90 13.38
N LYS A 23 25.81 28.29 13.02
CA LYS A 23 26.39 28.39 11.68
C LYS A 23 25.49 27.64 10.69
N LYS A 24 25.22 28.27 9.54
CA LYS A 24 24.54 27.64 8.40
C LYS A 24 25.37 26.48 7.82
N TYR A 25 24.69 25.40 7.47
CA TYR A 25 25.32 24.27 6.81
C TYR A 25 25.92 24.69 5.46
N SER A 26 27.12 24.20 5.16
CA SER A 26 27.75 24.33 3.85
C SER A 26 28.39 23.00 3.48
N LYS A 27 27.96 22.42 2.36
CA LYS A 27 28.51 21.15 1.84
C LYS A 27 30.02 21.23 1.59
N GLN A 28 30.53 22.41 1.21
CA GLN A 28 31.95 22.65 0.98
C GLN A 28 32.78 22.69 2.27
N LEU A 29 32.20 23.15 3.38
CA LEU A 29 32.90 23.35 4.66
C LEU A 29 32.57 22.29 5.71
N VAL A 30 31.72 21.31 5.38
CA VAL A 30 31.14 20.35 6.33
C VAL A 30 32.21 19.64 7.16
N ASN A 31 33.31 19.18 6.56
CA ASN A 31 34.37 18.47 7.29
C ASN A 31 35.04 19.37 8.34
N THR A 32 35.39 20.61 7.99
CA THR A 32 35.98 21.59 8.91
C THR A 32 35.00 21.97 10.02
N ASP A 33 33.72 22.09 9.68
CA ASP A 33 32.69 22.43 10.65
C ASP A 33 32.44 21.29 11.64
N PHE A 34 32.47 20.03 11.18
CA PHE A 34 32.37 18.86 12.06
C PHE A 34 33.54 18.74 13.04
N GLU A 35 34.77 19.09 12.65
CA GLU A 35 35.89 19.15 13.60
C GLU A 35 35.67 20.18 14.71
N LYS A 36 35.09 21.34 14.38
CA LYS A 36 34.75 22.37 15.38
C LYS A 36 33.55 21.98 16.24
N LEU A 37 32.56 21.29 15.67
CA LEU A 37 31.40 20.77 16.40
C LEU A 37 31.81 19.68 17.40
N LYS A 38 32.77 18.81 17.04
CA LYS A 38 33.32 17.77 17.94
C LYS A 38 33.88 18.30 19.25
N LEU A 39 34.35 19.54 19.28
CA LEU A 39 34.88 20.17 20.50
C LEU A 39 33.77 20.53 21.51
N ASN A 40 32.52 20.63 21.06
CA ASN A 40 31.42 21.18 21.85
C ASN A 40 30.18 20.27 21.94
N LEU A 41 30.14 19.17 21.19
CA LEU A 41 29.01 18.24 21.11
C LEU A 41 29.44 16.82 21.45
N ASP A 42 28.54 16.08 22.07
CA ASP A 42 28.75 14.64 22.27
C ASP A 42 28.59 13.85 20.96
N SER A 43 29.01 12.59 20.98
CA SER A 43 28.95 11.70 19.82
C SER A 43 27.52 11.48 19.32
N VAL A 44 26.51 11.50 20.19
CA VAL A 44 25.10 11.30 19.83
C VAL A 44 24.57 12.51 19.08
N GLN A 45 24.83 13.72 19.56
CA GLN A 45 24.45 14.97 18.91
C GLN A 45 25.11 15.09 17.54
N LEU A 46 26.39 14.75 17.42
CA LEU A 46 27.09 14.74 16.13
C LEU A 46 26.48 13.73 15.15
N GLN A 47 26.12 12.53 15.62
CA GLN A 47 25.46 11.53 14.78
C GLN A 47 24.06 11.97 14.36
N ASN A 48 23.31 12.65 15.23
CA ASN A 48 22.03 13.25 14.88
C ASN A 48 22.19 14.34 13.82
N ILE A 49 23.22 15.18 13.90
CA ILE A 49 23.48 16.18 12.85
C ILE A 49 23.79 15.49 11.52
N LYS A 50 24.62 14.44 11.50
CA LYS A 50 24.93 13.68 10.28
C LYS A 50 23.68 13.03 9.67
N SER A 51 22.91 12.34 10.51
CA SER A 51 21.67 11.66 10.08
C SER A 51 20.64 12.67 9.57
N GLY A 52 20.51 13.80 10.27
CA GLY A 52 19.65 14.91 9.87
C GLY A 52 20.04 15.52 8.53
N ILE A 53 21.33 15.76 8.28
CA ILE A 53 21.85 16.22 6.98
C ILE A 53 21.42 15.24 5.88
N HIS A 54 21.74 13.95 6.05
CA HIS A 54 21.44 12.94 5.03
C HIS A 54 19.93 12.86 4.74
N ARG A 55 19.09 12.72 5.77
CA ARG A 55 17.64 12.63 5.62
C ARG A 55 17.04 13.88 4.96
N LEU A 56 17.45 15.06 5.39
CA LEU A 56 16.95 16.32 4.84
C LEU A 56 17.40 16.54 3.39
N GLU A 57 18.61 16.12 3.03
CA GLU A 57 19.11 16.13 1.65
C GLU A 57 18.26 15.19 0.76
N THR A 58 18.02 13.96 1.20
CA THR A 58 17.14 12.99 0.49
C THR A 58 15.70 13.52 0.36
N ALA A 59 15.21 14.28 1.35
CA ALA A 59 13.89 14.92 1.31
C ALA A 59 13.84 16.22 0.47
N GLY A 60 14.91 16.54 -0.28
CA GLY A 60 14.97 17.71 -1.16
C GLY A 60 14.96 19.05 -0.43
N LYS A 61 15.36 19.10 0.85
CA LYS A 61 15.41 20.35 1.62
C LYS A 61 16.66 21.14 1.29
N LYS A 62 16.50 22.47 1.23
CA LYS A 62 17.59 23.45 1.06
C LYS A 62 18.41 23.60 2.35
N LEU A 63 19.33 22.67 2.59
CA LEU A 63 20.15 22.60 3.79
C LEU A 63 21.00 23.85 4.01
N GLU A 64 21.43 24.54 2.95
CA GLU A 64 22.20 25.78 3.01
C GLU A 64 21.44 26.95 3.67
N LEU A 65 20.12 26.84 3.80
CA LEU A 65 19.29 27.79 4.52
C LEU A 65 19.15 27.45 6.01
N MET A 66 19.61 26.27 6.44
CA MET A 66 19.47 25.77 7.81
C MET A 66 20.82 25.83 8.55
N SER A 67 20.76 26.22 9.82
CA SER A 67 21.85 26.08 10.79
C SER A 67 22.01 24.63 11.26
N TYR A 68 23.19 24.28 11.77
CA TYR A 68 23.41 22.99 12.41
C TYR A 68 22.46 22.76 13.61
N GLN A 69 22.06 23.82 14.33
CA GLN A 69 21.05 23.77 15.37
C GLN A 69 19.68 23.38 14.81
N GLU A 70 19.26 23.99 13.70
CA GLU A 70 17.98 23.67 13.06
C GLU A 70 17.97 22.24 12.52
N ILE A 71 19.08 21.77 11.97
CA ILE A 71 19.25 20.38 11.53
C ILE A 71 19.16 19.42 12.73
N LEU A 72 19.88 19.68 13.81
CA LEU A 72 19.84 18.88 15.04
C LEU A 72 18.42 18.84 15.62
N ASN A 73 17.77 20.00 15.75
CA ASN A 73 16.40 20.09 16.25
C ASN A 73 15.42 19.33 15.35
N ASN A 74 15.58 19.42 14.02
CA ASN A 74 14.76 18.68 13.07
C ASN A 74 14.93 17.17 13.24
N GLU A 75 16.16 16.70 13.44
CA GLU A 75 16.43 15.28 13.64
C GLU A 75 15.93 14.76 14.99
N LEU A 76 16.09 15.54 16.07
CA LEU A 76 15.54 15.19 17.37
C LEU A 76 14.01 15.12 17.33
N GLN A 77 13.35 16.04 16.63
CA GLN A 77 11.92 16.01 16.42
C GLN A 77 11.50 14.79 15.60
N HIS A 78 12.20 14.51 14.49
CA HIS A 78 11.95 13.32 13.67
C HIS A 78 12.07 12.02 14.48
N ASN A 79 13.13 11.88 15.29
CA ASN A 79 13.32 10.74 16.17
C ASN A 79 12.25 10.63 17.26
N SER A 80 11.79 11.76 17.81
CA SER A 80 10.67 11.80 18.76
C SER A 80 9.38 11.29 18.10
N ASP A 81 9.08 11.75 16.89
CA ASP A 81 7.87 11.35 16.19
C ASP A 81 7.93 9.91 15.72
N LYS A 82 9.10 9.41 15.29
CA LYS A 82 9.33 7.99 14.99
C LYS A 82 9.01 7.09 16.19
N LYS A 83 9.44 7.48 17.39
CA LYS A 83 9.08 6.77 18.63
C LYS A 83 7.58 6.76 18.88
N LYS A 84 6.85 7.83 18.56
CA LYS A 84 5.39 7.87 18.68
C LYS A 84 4.73 6.92 17.69
N LEU A 85 5.20 6.85 16.44
CA LEU A 85 4.69 5.90 15.46
C LEU A 85 4.82 4.45 15.96
N ILE A 86 6.02 4.07 16.39
CA ILE A 86 6.30 2.73 16.92
C ILE A 86 5.39 2.43 18.12
N LYS A 87 5.26 3.38 19.05
CA LYS A 87 4.34 3.23 20.19
C LYS A 87 2.88 3.08 19.76
N THR A 88 2.42 3.83 18.75
CA THR A 88 1.07 3.69 18.19
C THR A 88 0.85 2.28 17.63
N TRP A 89 1.85 1.71 16.95
CA TRP A 89 1.79 0.32 16.49
C TRP A 89 1.77 -0.68 17.65
N ASP A 90 2.63 -0.52 18.66
CA ASP A 90 2.69 -1.41 19.83
C ASP A 90 1.36 -1.42 20.60
N ASN A 91 0.73 -0.26 20.72
CA ASN A 91 -0.60 -0.15 21.32
C ASN A 91 -1.67 -0.86 20.47
N TYR A 92 -1.64 -0.68 19.15
CA TYR A 92 -2.57 -1.36 18.24
C TYR A 92 -2.42 -2.89 18.27
N SER A 93 -1.17 -3.38 18.22
CA SER A 93 -0.88 -4.81 18.13
C SER A 93 -1.27 -5.57 19.40
N THR A 94 -1.29 -4.88 20.55
CA THR A 94 -1.67 -5.43 21.85
C THR A 94 -3.16 -5.23 22.21
N CYS A 95 -3.94 -4.55 21.36
CA CYS A 95 -5.38 -4.39 21.60
C CYS A 95 -6.07 -5.76 21.72
N SER A 96 -7.03 -5.84 22.64
CA SER A 96 -7.75 -7.07 22.94
C SER A 96 -9.00 -7.28 22.07
N SER A 97 -9.44 -6.23 21.38
CA SER A 97 -10.66 -6.25 20.56
C SER A 97 -10.59 -5.27 19.40
N GLN A 98 -11.42 -5.50 18.37
CA GLN A 98 -11.61 -4.55 17.27
C GLN A 98 -12.14 -3.20 17.74
N LYS A 99 -12.94 -3.16 18.81
CA LYS A 99 -13.50 -1.91 19.36
C LYS A 99 -12.39 -1.00 19.88
N GLU A 100 -11.42 -1.57 20.58
CA GLU A 100 -10.23 -0.87 21.08
C GLU A 100 -9.31 -0.44 19.92
N ALA A 101 -9.09 -1.35 18.96
CA ALA A 101 -8.27 -1.06 17.78
C ALA A 101 -8.82 0.10 16.91
N LYS A 102 -10.15 0.31 16.88
CA LYS A 102 -10.79 1.42 16.15
C LYS A 102 -10.33 2.81 16.62
N GLU A 103 -9.79 2.94 17.82
CA GLU A 103 -9.27 4.23 18.31
C GLU A 103 -8.01 4.67 17.55
N TYR A 104 -7.25 3.70 17.02
CA TYR A 104 -5.99 3.90 16.31
C TYR A 104 -6.14 3.94 14.78
N VAL A 105 -7.35 3.70 14.27
CA VAL A 105 -7.65 3.49 12.84
C VAL A 105 -8.57 4.62 12.35
N GLU A 106 -8.22 5.28 11.23
CA GLU A 106 -9.18 6.17 10.55
C GLU A 106 -10.22 5.36 9.78
N LEU A 107 -11.50 5.54 10.15
CA LEU A 107 -12.65 4.79 9.62
C LEU A 107 -12.77 4.82 8.09
N ASN A 108 -12.33 5.91 7.46
CA ASN A 108 -12.44 6.12 6.01
C ASN A 108 -11.30 5.47 5.22
N CYS A 109 -10.30 4.89 5.90
CA CYS A 109 -9.04 4.49 5.28
C CYS A 109 -8.74 2.98 5.31
N LEU A 110 -9.50 2.12 5.98
CA LEU A 110 -8.87 0.88 6.50
C LEU A 110 -9.62 -0.45 6.28
N GLY A 111 -10.58 -0.49 5.37
CA GLY A 111 -11.47 -1.64 5.25
C GLY A 111 -10.91 -2.94 4.66
N MET A 112 -9.59 -3.14 4.51
CA MET A 112 -9.07 -4.43 4.00
C MET A 112 -7.92 -5.02 4.80
N PHE A 113 -6.80 -4.34 5.08
CA PHE A 113 -5.66 -5.01 5.74
C PHE A 113 -5.88 -5.26 7.25
N TYR A 114 -6.44 -4.29 7.97
CA TYR A 114 -6.50 -4.29 9.43
C TYR A 114 -7.85 -4.66 10.04
N SER A 115 -8.94 -4.42 9.31
CA SER A 115 -10.26 -4.97 9.68
C SER A 115 -10.26 -6.51 9.65
N SER A 116 -9.30 -7.10 8.95
CA SER A 116 -9.19 -8.53 8.64
C SER A 116 -8.15 -9.28 9.46
N VAL A 117 -7.17 -8.57 10.02
CA VAL A 117 -6.16 -9.15 10.92
C VAL A 117 -6.48 -8.65 12.32
N PRO A 118 -7.16 -9.47 13.15
CA PRO A 118 -7.50 -9.06 14.50
C PRO A 118 -6.24 -8.63 15.25
N PRO A 119 -6.31 -7.56 16.07
CA PRO A 119 -5.21 -7.26 16.98
C PRO A 119 -4.97 -8.49 17.87
N ASN A 120 -3.72 -8.72 18.24
CA ASN A 120 -3.29 -9.88 19.03
C ASN A 120 -3.52 -11.28 18.40
N SER A 121 -3.94 -11.35 17.13
CA SER A 121 -3.98 -12.60 16.35
C SER A 121 -2.59 -13.22 16.20
N ASP A 122 -2.52 -14.53 15.94
CA ASP A 122 -1.24 -15.21 15.71
C ASP A 122 -0.48 -14.61 14.52
N ILE A 123 -1.19 -14.04 13.55
CA ILE A 123 -0.61 -13.30 12.42
C ILE A 123 0.18 -12.07 12.91
N ILE A 124 -0.36 -11.28 13.84
CA ILE A 124 0.33 -10.10 14.38
C ILE A 124 1.63 -10.48 15.07
N LYS A 125 1.69 -11.66 15.72
CA LYS A 125 2.91 -12.14 16.40
C LYS A 125 4.05 -12.46 15.45
N LEU A 126 3.76 -12.65 14.17
CA LEU A 126 4.75 -12.89 13.11
C LEU A 126 5.24 -11.58 12.46
N ILE A 127 4.66 -10.43 12.83
CA ILE A 127 5.02 -9.14 12.27
C ILE A 127 6.10 -8.47 13.11
N GLU A 128 7.20 -8.08 12.47
CA GLU A 128 8.28 -7.32 13.07
C GLU A 128 8.33 -5.90 12.49
N ILE A 129 8.69 -4.90 13.29
CA ILE A 129 8.98 -3.56 12.76
C ILE A 129 10.41 -3.57 12.22
N ASP A 130 10.54 -3.38 10.91
CA ASP A 130 11.80 -3.37 10.19
C ASP A 130 12.34 -1.94 9.95
N GLY A 131 11.50 -0.93 10.17
CA GLY A 131 11.89 0.46 10.03
C GLY A 131 10.74 1.41 10.32
N ALA A 132 11.08 2.70 10.43
CA ALA A 132 10.08 3.77 10.40
C ALA A 132 10.69 5.09 9.94
N GLU A 133 9.89 5.85 9.19
CA GLU A 133 10.21 7.17 8.65
C GLU A 133 9.06 8.15 8.91
N VAL A 134 9.37 9.43 9.08
CA VAL A 134 8.40 10.50 9.38
C VAL A 134 8.68 11.73 8.51
N TYR A 135 7.65 12.21 7.82
CA TYR A 135 7.66 13.44 7.04
C TYR A 135 6.43 14.31 7.35
N ARG A 136 6.65 15.47 7.99
CA ARG A 136 5.59 16.42 8.37
C ARG A 136 4.51 15.74 9.24
N ASN A 137 3.25 15.74 8.80
CA ASN A 137 2.11 15.12 9.50
C ASN A 137 1.87 13.67 9.07
N HIS A 138 2.80 13.07 8.32
CA HIS A 138 2.72 11.70 7.84
C HIS A 138 3.94 10.90 8.30
N GLY A 139 3.75 9.60 8.46
CA GLY A 139 4.78 8.67 8.86
C GLY A 139 4.51 7.31 8.26
N ARG A 140 5.56 6.51 8.08
CA ARG A 140 5.47 5.14 7.58
C ARG A 140 6.21 4.24 8.55
N ILE A 141 5.58 3.13 8.93
CA ILE A 141 6.22 2.00 9.60
C ILE A 141 6.39 0.90 8.57
N PHE A 142 7.62 0.41 8.46
CA PHE A 142 7.93 -0.77 7.67
C PHE A 142 7.73 -1.97 8.57
N ILE A 143 6.80 -2.82 8.19
CA ILE A 143 6.59 -4.10 8.84
C ILE A 143 7.14 -5.20 7.97
N ARG A 144 7.87 -6.11 8.59
CA ARG A 144 8.36 -7.33 7.97
C ARG A 144 7.51 -8.50 8.45
N LEU A 145 7.19 -9.37 7.51
CA LEU A 145 6.42 -10.59 7.72
C LEU A 145 7.05 -11.69 6.89
N GLY A 146 7.95 -12.46 7.51
CA GLY A 146 8.87 -13.34 6.76
C GLY A 146 9.80 -12.51 5.86
N ASP A 147 9.88 -12.86 4.57
CA ASP A 147 10.68 -12.13 3.58
C ASP A 147 9.95 -10.93 2.96
N TYR A 148 8.67 -10.71 3.31
CA TYR A 148 7.88 -9.63 2.78
C TYR A 148 7.99 -8.38 3.66
N VAL A 149 8.33 -7.24 3.06
CA VAL A 149 8.25 -5.93 3.71
C VAL A 149 7.00 -5.22 3.21
N ASN A 150 6.06 -4.93 4.11
CA ASN A 150 4.87 -4.13 3.85
C ASN A 150 4.95 -2.78 4.57
N TRP A 151 4.31 -1.78 4.00
CA TRP A 151 4.16 -0.44 4.56
C TRP A 151 2.88 -0.27 5.36
N LEU A 152 2.98 0.41 6.49
CA LEU A 152 1.86 0.96 7.22
C LEU A 152 2.01 2.46 7.30
N THR A 153 1.04 3.19 6.77
CA THR A 153 1.07 4.66 6.82
C THR A 153 0.31 5.14 8.04
N LEU A 154 0.86 6.16 8.70
CA LEU A 154 0.25 6.86 9.82
C LEU A 154 0.14 8.34 9.47
N LYS A 155 -0.99 8.94 9.80
CA LYS A 155 -1.24 10.37 9.69
C LYS A 155 -1.55 10.95 11.05
N LYS A 156 -1.05 12.16 11.29
CA LYS A 156 -1.37 12.95 12.45
C LYS A 156 -2.66 13.71 12.16
N ASN A 157 -3.74 13.39 12.88
CA ASN A 157 -5.01 14.09 12.73
C ASN A 157 -4.94 15.53 13.27
N GLU A 158 -6.04 16.28 13.14
CA GLU A 158 -6.15 17.68 13.60
C GLU A 158 -5.85 17.85 15.10
N LEU A 159 -6.07 16.82 15.90
CA LEU A 159 -5.81 16.79 17.35
C LEU A 159 -4.37 16.41 17.68
N GLY A 160 -3.52 16.17 16.67
CA GLY A 160 -2.13 15.79 16.87
C GLY A 160 -1.92 14.30 17.17
N VAL A 161 -2.93 13.45 17.01
CA VAL A 161 -2.87 12.01 17.27
C VAL A 161 -2.50 11.27 16.00
N TRP A 162 -1.50 10.40 16.09
CA TRP A 162 -1.14 9.50 15.00
C TRP A 162 -2.18 8.38 14.89
N LYS A 163 -2.76 8.24 13.70
CA LYS A 163 -3.68 7.16 13.35
C LYS A 163 -3.18 6.45 12.11
N PHE A 164 -3.45 5.16 12.01
CA PHE A 164 -3.25 4.44 10.76
C PHE A 164 -4.13 5.05 9.68
N THR A 165 -3.56 5.23 8.51
CA THR A 165 -4.25 5.69 7.31
C THR A 165 -3.83 4.87 6.12
N MET A 166 -4.54 5.11 5.01
CA MET A 166 -4.07 4.68 3.71
C MET A 166 -2.78 5.41 3.34
N ASP A 167 -2.00 4.77 2.47
CA ASP A 167 -0.82 5.39 1.89
C ASP A 167 -1.24 6.59 1.02
N GLU A 168 -1.10 7.80 1.55
CA GLU A 168 -1.19 9.02 0.75
C GLU A 168 0.13 9.15 -0.01
N HIS A 169 0.17 8.67 -1.26
CA HIS A 169 1.34 8.82 -2.10
C HIS A 169 1.61 10.32 -2.33
N PRO A 170 2.84 10.83 -2.11
CA PRO A 170 3.16 12.25 -2.31
C PRO A 170 2.82 12.76 -3.73
N LEU A 171 2.79 11.87 -4.72
CA LEU A 171 2.40 12.18 -6.10
C LEU A 171 0.96 12.72 -6.20
N LEU A 172 0.07 12.38 -5.26
CA LEU A 172 -1.29 12.91 -5.22
C LEU A 172 -1.34 14.44 -5.11
N GLN A 173 -0.28 15.07 -4.60
CA GLN A 173 -0.19 16.54 -4.49
C GLN A 173 0.28 17.22 -5.80
N GLU A 174 0.88 16.46 -6.73
CA GLU A 174 1.45 16.99 -7.98
C GLU A 174 0.54 16.80 -9.20
N ILE A 175 -0.50 15.95 -9.09
CA ILE A 175 -1.27 15.50 -10.25
C ILE A 175 -2.06 16.63 -10.93
N HIS A 176 -2.34 17.72 -10.23
CA HIS A 176 -3.05 18.87 -10.80
C HIS A 176 -2.34 19.53 -11.99
N HIS A 177 -1.06 19.20 -12.22
CA HIS A 177 -0.26 19.71 -13.34
C HIS A 177 -0.06 18.68 -14.47
N TRP A 178 -0.68 17.51 -14.39
CA TRP A 178 -0.45 16.43 -15.36
C TRP A 178 -1.28 16.64 -16.63
N SER A 179 -0.73 16.16 -17.74
CA SER A 179 -1.43 16.09 -19.02
C SER A 179 -2.58 15.09 -18.94
N ARG A 180 -3.69 15.43 -19.58
CA ARG A 180 -4.89 14.60 -19.66
C ARG A 180 -5.10 14.11 -21.10
N THR A 181 -5.18 12.80 -21.29
CA THR A 181 -5.45 12.16 -22.59
C THR A 181 -6.61 11.19 -22.46
N THR A 182 -7.60 11.25 -23.34
CA THR A 182 -8.75 10.33 -23.32
C THR A 182 -8.63 9.32 -24.45
N VAL A 183 -8.72 8.04 -24.11
CA VAL A 183 -8.74 6.92 -25.06
C VAL A 183 -9.95 6.05 -24.73
N GLY A 184 -10.99 6.12 -25.56
CA GLY A 184 -12.28 5.48 -25.27
C GLY A 184 -12.87 6.00 -23.97
N LYS A 185 -13.14 5.10 -23.02
CA LYS A 185 -13.65 5.41 -21.68
C LYS A 185 -12.55 5.67 -20.64
N ILE A 186 -11.28 5.51 -21.01
CA ILE A 186 -10.17 5.68 -20.06
C ILE A 186 -9.56 7.07 -20.20
N ILE A 187 -9.38 7.75 -19.08
CA ILE A 187 -8.80 9.09 -18.97
C ILE A 187 -7.43 8.96 -18.32
N TYR A 188 -6.37 9.10 -19.12
CA TYR A 188 -4.98 9.04 -18.69
C TYR A 188 -4.50 10.38 -18.17
N TYR A 189 -3.94 10.39 -16.97
CA TYR A 189 -3.21 11.49 -16.36
C TYR A 189 -1.73 11.13 -16.35
N THR A 190 -0.91 11.94 -17.01
CA THR A 190 0.52 11.67 -17.22
C THR A 190 1.37 12.94 -17.10
N LYS A 191 2.62 12.86 -16.66
CA LYS A 191 3.51 14.04 -16.56
C LYS A 191 3.83 14.68 -17.93
N ARG A 192 3.71 13.91 -19.01
CA ARG A 192 3.93 14.33 -20.40
C ARG A 192 2.81 13.81 -21.30
N GLN A 193 2.70 14.34 -22.50
CA GLN A 193 1.82 13.76 -23.53
C GLN A 193 2.21 12.30 -23.82
N LEU A 194 1.21 11.46 -24.06
CA LEU A 194 1.43 10.08 -24.47
C LEU A 194 2.08 10.04 -25.87
N SER A 195 3.05 9.15 -26.04
CA SER A 195 3.60 8.79 -27.35
C SER A 195 2.61 7.97 -28.17
N ALA A 196 2.85 7.86 -29.48
CA ALA A 196 2.00 7.05 -30.35
C ALA A 196 1.95 5.57 -29.93
N GLN A 197 3.06 5.02 -29.43
CA GLN A 197 3.10 3.65 -28.92
C GLN A 197 2.25 3.48 -27.66
N GLU A 198 2.32 4.44 -26.73
CA GLU A 198 1.50 4.41 -25.51
C GLU A 198 0.01 4.59 -25.82
N ILE A 199 -0.34 5.40 -26.83
CA ILE A 199 -1.72 5.52 -27.30
C ILE A 199 -2.25 4.17 -27.82
N ASN A 200 -1.44 3.43 -28.59
CA ASN A 200 -1.85 2.10 -29.07
C ASN A 200 -2.05 1.10 -27.92
N LEU A 201 -1.15 1.10 -26.93
CA LEU A 201 -1.31 0.27 -25.72
C LEU A 201 -2.58 0.67 -24.94
N ALA A 202 -2.84 1.97 -24.82
CA ALA A 202 -4.05 2.49 -24.18
C ALA A 202 -5.33 2.07 -24.91
N GLN A 203 -5.29 1.95 -26.25
CA GLN A 203 -6.43 1.45 -27.03
C GLN A 203 -6.70 -0.03 -26.74
N THR A 204 -5.65 -0.87 -26.70
CA THR A 204 -5.79 -2.27 -26.30
C THR A 204 -6.36 -2.40 -24.89
N PHE A 205 -5.82 -1.62 -23.95
CA PHE A 205 -6.31 -1.62 -22.57
C PHE A 205 -7.76 -1.13 -22.45
N ASN A 206 -8.16 -0.13 -23.23
CA ASN A 206 -9.56 0.29 -23.30
C ASN A 206 -10.48 -0.82 -23.83
N GLN A 207 -10.03 -1.61 -24.81
CA GLN A 207 -10.81 -2.75 -25.30
C GLN A 207 -10.98 -3.82 -24.21
N GLU A 208 -9.89 -4.19 -23.53
CA GLU A 208 -9.94 -5.12 -22.39
C GLU A 208 -10.90 -4.62 -21.29
N PHE A 209 -10.91 -3.32 -21.03
CA PHE A 209 -11.83 -2.70 -20.09
C PHE A 209 -13.30 -2.83 -20.50
N GLU A 210 -13.63 -2.58 -21.77
CA GLU A 210 -14.99 -2.74 -22.29
C GLU A 210 -15.42 -4.21 -22.26
N ASP A 211 -14.53 -5.14 -22.61
CA ASP A 211 -14.80 -6.58 -22.59
C ASP A 211 -15.07 -7.07 -21.16
N LEU A 212 -14.30 -6.59 -20.18
CA LEU A 212 -14.52 -6.89 -18.77
C LEU A 212 -15.82 -6.28 -18.24
N MET A 213 -16.14 -5.04 -18.57
CA MET A 213 -17.41 -4.41 -18.21
C MET A 213 -18.60 -5.22 -18.75
N HIS A 214 -18.50 -5.70 -19.98
CA HIS A 214 -19.51 -6.57 -20.57
C HIS A 214 -19.60 -7.92 -19.83
N THR A 215 -18.47 -8.56 -19.58
CA THR A 215 -18.39 -9.86 -18.89
C THR A 215 -18.97 -9.78 -17.48
N MET A 216 -18.68 -8.69 -16.76
CA MET A 216 -19.11 -8.49 -15.38
C MET A 216 -20.51 -7.86 -15.27
N ASP A 217 -21.12 -7.51 -16.40
CA ASP A 217 -22.38 -6.74 -16.45
C ASP A 217 -22.30 -5.46 -15.60
N ILE A 218 -21.21 -4.71 -15.74
CA ILE A 218 -20.99 -3.42 -15.06
C ILE A 218 -20.85 -2.33 -16.11
N TYR A 219 -21.45 -1.18 -15.84
CA TYR A 219 -21.30 -0.01 -16.71
C TYR A 219 -20.65 1.14 -15.96
N ILE A 220 -19.43 1.46 -16.34
CA ILE A 220 -18.71 2.65 -15.88
C ILE A 220 -18.60 3.62 -17.07
N ASP A 221 -19.01 4.88 -16.85
CA ASP A 221 -18.95 5.92 -17.89
C ASP A 221 -17.51 6.25 -18.29
N SER A 222 -16.62 6.35 -17.30
CA SER A 222 -15.20 6.61 -17.52
C SER A 222 -14.35 6.11 -16.36
N LEU A 223 -13.12 5.68 -16.67
CA LEU A 223 -12.10 5.28 -15.70
C LEU A 223 -10.93 6.25 -15.75
N ASN A 224 -10.59 6.88 -14.62
CA ASN A 224 -9.32 7.63 -14.53
C ASN A 224 -8.14 6.64 -14.42
N TYR A 225 -7.00 6.97 -15.03
CA TYR A 225 -5.80 6.13 -15.07
C TYR A 225 -4.58 7.06 -14.95
N TYR A 226 -3.59 6.76 -14.11
CA TYR A 226 -2.54 7.73 -13.76
C TYR A 226 -1.16 7.14 -14.02
N MET A 227 -0.56 7.41 -15.19
CA MET A 227 0.76 6.83 -15.54
C MET A 227 1.90 7.66 -14.98
N ILE A 228 2.88 6.99 -14.36
CA ILE A 228 3.98 7.64 -13.64
C ILE A 228 5.33 7.19 -14.20
N ASP A 229 6.04 8.09 -14.89
CA ASP A 229 7.43 7.82 -15.31
C ASP A 229 8.34 7.79 -14.05
N TYR A 230 8.88 6.61 -13.70
CA TYR A 230 9.90 6.44 -12.65
C TYR A 230 11.30 6.32 -13.29
N GLY A 231 11.83 7.42 -13.82
CA GLY A 231 13.16 7.42 -14.45
C GLY A 231 13.16 6.70 -15.80
N ASP A 232 14.12 5.79 -16.02
CA ASP A 232 14.23 4.98 -17.26
C ASP A 232 13.18 3.84 -17.32
N THR A 233 12.38 3.66 -16.28
CA THR A 233 11.26 2.72 -16.22
C THR A 233 9.92 3.46 -16.16
N LEU A 234 9.02 3.09 -17.07
CA LEU A 234 7.62 3.51 -17.08
C LEU A 234 6.87 2.69 -16.03
N ALA A 235 6.60 3.27 -14.84
CA ALA A 235 5.70 2.63 -13.91
C ALA A 235 4.24 2.96 -14.28
N LEU A 236 3.39 1.94 -14.26
CA LEU A 236 2.01 2.04 -14.68
C LEU A 236 1.11 1.91 -13.45
N ASP A 237 0.65 3.04 -12.90
CA ASP A 237 -0.38 3.03 -11.86
C ASP A 237 -1.76 3.16 -12.52
N ILE A 238 -2.60 2.13 -12.35
CA ILE A 238 -4.05 2.30 -12.57
C ILE A 238 -4.54 3.14 -11.38
N VAL A 239 -5.59 3.95 -11.47
CA VAL A 239 -6.27 4.52 -10.28
C VAL A 239 -7.72 4.74 -10.69
N GLY A 240 -8.54 3.70 -10.56
CA GLY A 240 -9.95 3.81 -10.88
C GLY A 240 -10.68 4.73 -9.91
N GLU A 241 -10.97 5.95 -10.30
CA GLU A 241 -11.91 6.81 -9.57
C GLU A 241 -13.31 6.65 -10.16
N THR A 242 -14.19 5.99 -9.42
CA THR A 242 -15.64 5.97 -9.68
C THR A 242 -16.35 6.79 -8.60
N ASN A 243 -17.55 7.30 -8.89
CA ASN A 243 -18.27 8.27 -8.04
C ASN A 243 -18.67 7.75 -6.63
N ARG A 244 -18.37 6.50 -6.26
CA ARG A 244 -18.68 5.93 -4.94
C ARG A 244 -17.44 5.33 -4.28
N ASN A 245 -17.06 5.88 -3.12
CA ASN A 245 -15.96 5.39 -2.26
C ASN A 245 -14.54 5.37 -2.88
N THR A 246 -14.20 6.47 -3.57
CA THR A 246 -12.93 6.74 -4.28
C THR A 246 -11.63 6.46 -3.52
N GLY A 247 -11.63 6.40 -2.18
CA GLY A 247 -10.41 6.09 -1.42
C GLY A 247 -9.83 4.71 -1.74
N LYS A 248 -10.65 3.64 -1.75
CA LYS A 248 -10.12 2.26 -1.85
C LYS A 248 -9.55 1.91 -3.23
N ALA A 249 -10.17 2.40 -4.30
CA ALA A 249 -9.76 2.19 -5.69
C ALA A 249 -8.62 3.13 -6.14
N MET A 250 -8.30 4.18 -5.36
CA MET A 250 -7.03 4.89 -5.52
C MET A 250 -5.85 4.10 -4.95
N ASN A 251 -6.09 3.20 -4.00
CA ASN A 251 -5.06 2.71 -3.09
C ASN A 251 -4.49 1.33 -3.39
N LYS A 252 -5.28 0.41 -3.97
CA LYS A 252 -4.73 -0.84 -4.53
C LYS A 252 -3.79 -0.58 -5.71
N THR A 253 -3.95 0.60 -6.29
CA THR A 253 -3.67 0.85 -7.68
C THR A 253 -2.38 1.65 -7.89
N ILE A 254 -1.99 2.40 -6.84
CA ILE A 254 -0.63 2.94 -6.62
C ILE A 254 0.40 1.82 -6.30
N LYS A 255 -0.05 0.59 -6.05
CA LYS A 255 0.83 -0.57 -5.80
C LYS A 255 1.23 -1.31 -7.09
N ALA A 256 0.69 -0.93 -8.24
CA ALA A 256 0.81 -1.63 -9.53
C ALA A 256 2.09 -1.26 -10.33
N ILE A 257 3.12 -0.74 -9.65
CA ILE A 257 4.40 -0.37 -10.24
C ILE A 257 5.13 -1.65 -10.71
N ASP A 258 5.35 -1.75 -12.03
CA ASP A 258 6.29 -2.62 -12.76
C ASP A 258 6.09 -4.15 -12.80
N ILE A 259 5.13 -4.76 -12.11
CA ILE A 259 5.12 -6.24 -11.94
C ILE A 259 3.74 -6.92 -12.13
N VAL A 260 2.64 -6.18 -12.31
CA VAL A 260 1.29 -6.76 -12.24
C VAL A 260 0.55 -6.66 -13.58
N ASN A 261 -0.14 -7.74 -13.95
CA ASN A 261 -1.02 -7.80 -15.10
C ASN A 261 -2.13 -6.74 -14.98
N HIS A 262 -2.15 -5.74 -15.87
CA HIS A 262 -3.09 -4.62 -15.76
C HIS A 262 -4.56 -5.04 -15.77
N THR A 263 -4.88 -6.15 -16.45
CA THR A 263 -6.24 -6.72 -16.49
C THR A 263 -6.68 -7.19 -15.10
N HIS A 264 -5.78 -7.76 -14.29
CA HIS A 264 -6.06 -8.20 -12.91
C HIS A 264 -6.50 -7.05 -11.99
N GLU A 265 -5.73 -5.96 -11.99
CA GLU A 265 -6.05 -4.79 -11.17
C GLU A 265 -7.31 -4.06 -11.67
N LEU A 266 -7.56 -4.11 -12.98
CA LEU A 266 -8.79 -3.58 -13.56
C LEU A 266 -10.03 -4.34 -13.09
N VAL A 267 -9.93 -5.67 -12.97
CA VAL A 267 -11.01 -6.49 -12.42
C VAL A 267 -11.27 -6.13 -10.96
N HIS A 268 -10.25 -5.84 -10.15
CA HIS A 268 -10.46 -5.31 -8.79
C HIS A 268 -11.20 -3.97 -8.79
N ALA A 269 -10.86 -3.05 -9.71
CA ALA A 269 -11.55 -1.77 -9.82
C ALA A 269 -13.03 -1.94 -10.20
N LEU A 270 -13.32 -2.84 -11.15
CA LEU A 270 -14.68 -3.17 -11.56
C LEU A 270 -15.47 -3.87 -10.45
N ALA A 271 -14.88 -4.86 -9.79
CA ALA A 271 -15.48 -5.58 -8.68
C ALA A 271 -15.93 -4.65 -7.53
N LEU A 272 -15.19 -3.56 -7.29
CA LEU A 272 -15.57 -2.56 -6.29
C LEU A 272 -16.89 -1.85 -6.62
N GLU A 273 -17.29 -1.74 -7.88
CA GLU A 273 -18.61 -1.18 -8.25
C GLU A 273 -19.77 -2.08 -7.84
N ILE A 274 -19.52 -3.39 -7.76
CA ILE A 274 -20.47 -4.37 -7.20
C ILE A 274 -20.39 -4.38 -5.66
N GLY A 275 -19.45 -3.62 -5.08
CA GLY A 275 -19.23 -3.43 -3.63
C GLY A 275 -18.45 -4.55 -2.94
N LEU A 276 -17.57 -5.21 -3.67
CA LEU A 276 -16.84 -6.40 -3.22
C LEU A 276 -16.01 -6.17 -1.94
N VAL A 277 -16.16 -7.07 -0.95
CA VAL A 277 -15.42 -7.02 0.33
C VAL A 277 -14.75 -8.34 0.75
N ASN A 278 -15.08 -9.47 0.11
CA ASN A 278 -14.50 -10.77 0.44
C ASN A 278 -13.24 -11.04 -0.39
N ARG A 279 -12.07 -11.16 0.23
CA ARG A 279 -10.81 -11.30 -0.54
C ARG A 279 -10.69 -12.59 -1.33
N PHE A 280 -11.23 -13.72 -0.85
CA PHE A 280 -11.15 -14.96 -1.62
C PHE A 280 -11.88 -14.81 -2.96
N ILE A 281 -13.07 -14.21 -2.94
CA ILE A 281 -13.82 -13.93 -4.16
C ILE A 281 -13.15 -12.82 -4.99
N ASP A 282 -12.68 -11.74 -4.36
CA ASP A 282 -12.01 -10.61 -5.02
C ASP A 282 -10.83 -11.08 -5.88
N GLU A 283 -9.90 -11.78 -5.22
CA GLU A 283 -8.68 -12.30 -5.79
C GLU A 283 -9.01 -13.43 -6.77
N GLY A 284 -10.03 -14.25 -6.47
CA GLY A 284 -10.51 -15.28 -7.37
C GLY A 284 -11.01 -14.72 -8.71
N ILE A 285 -11.84 -13.66 -8.69
CA ILE A 285 -12.35 -13.04 -9.92
C ILE A 285 -11.20 -12.36 -10.66
N ALA A 286 -10.36 -11.59 -9.96
CA ALA A 286 -9.22 -10.89 -10.55
C ALA A 286 -8.21 -11.84 -11.17
N THR A 287 -7.95 -13.00 -10.56
CA THR A 287 -7.09 -14.03 -11.15
C THR A 287 -7.79 -14.81 -12.25
N ALA A 288 -9.09 -15.09 -12.14
CA ALA A 288 -9.84 -15.84 -13.15
C ALA A 288 -9.99 -15.09 -14.47
N LEU A 289 -10.25 -13.78 -14.41
CA LEU A 289 -10.47 -12.93 -15.58
C LEU A 289 -9.20 -12.20 -16.03
N GLY A 290 -8.29 -11.92 -15.08
CA GLY A 290 -7.14 -11.08 -15.33
C GLY A 290 -5.82 -11.81 -15.52
N ASN A 291 -5.66 -13.06 -15.08
CA ASN A 291 -4.38 -13.77 -15.10
C ASN A 291 -4.39 -15.04 -15.96
N SER A 292 -3.20 -15.41 -16.45
CA SER A 292 -2.92 -16.79 -16.86
C SER A 292 -3.13 -17.77 -15.70
N PRO A 293 -3.29 -19.08 -15.98
CA PRO A 293 -3.40 -20.09 -14.93
C PRO A 293 -2.24 -19.99 -13.92
N LEU A 294 -2.57 -19.90 -12.62
CA LEU A 294 -1.59 -19.79 -11.54
C LEU A 294 -1.01 -21.15 -11.13
N ILE A 295 -1.71 -22.23 -11.41
CA ILE A 295 -1.24 -23.60 -11.17
C ILE A 295 -0.45 -24.04 -12.40
N THR A 296 0.87 -23.88 -12.32
CA THR A 296 1.76 -24.10 -13.47
C THR A 296 2.69 -25.30 -13.29
N THR A 297 2.90 -25.73 -12.05
CA THR A 297 3.78 -26.86 -11.70
C THR A 297 3.05 -27.93 -10.89
N ASN A 298 3.57 -29.18 -10.90
CA ASN A 298 3.04 -30.25 -10.06
C ASN A 298 3.06 -29.89 -8.56
N LYS A 299 4.07 -29.12 -8.13
CA LYS A 299 4.15 -28.59 -6.76
C LYS A 299 2.98 -27.65 -6.45
N ASP A 300 2.65 -26.71 -7.34
CA ASP A 300 1.51 -25.81 -7.15
C ASP A 300 0.21 -26.61 -7.02
N LYS A 301 0.03 -27.61 -7.90
CA LYS A 301 -1.13 -28.50 -7.89
C LYS A 301 -1.25 -29.26 -6.56
N GLU A 302 -0.16 -29.85 -6.05
CA GLU A 302 -0.15 -30.54 -4.76
C GLU A 302 -0.49 -29.59 -3.60
N GLU A 303 0.07 -28.37 -3.60
CA GLU A 303 -0.23 -27.36 -2.59
C GLU A 303 -1.70 -26.92 -2.63
N VAL A 304 -2.29 -26.74 -3.82
CA VAL A 304 -3.71 -26.41 -3.96
C VAL A 304 -4.60 -27.59 -3.53
N ILE A 305 -4.25 -28.83 -3.84
CA ILE A 305 -4.96 -30.02 -3.33
C ILE A 305 -4.92 -30.07 -1.80
N ASN A 306 -3.77 -29.77 -1.19
CA ASN A 306 -3.64 -29.71 0.26
C ASN A 306 -4.51 -28.61 0.88
N LEU A 307 -4.63 -27.44 0.25
CA LEU A 307 -5.58 -26.40 0.68
C LEU A 307 -7.03 -26.90 0.55
N LEU A 308 -7.39 -27.46 -0.61
CA LEU A 308 -8.73 -27.97 -0.90
C LEU A 308 -9.17 -29.11 0.04
N SER A 309 -8.22 -29.87 0.61
CA SER A 309 -8.53 -30.94 1.58
C SER A 309 -9.32 -30.47 2.80
N LYS A 310 -9.33 -29.16 3.08
CA LYS A 310 -10.08 -28.52 4.16
C LYS A 310 -11.42 -27.93 3.71
N GLY A 311 -11.74 -27.99 2.42
CA GLY A 311 -12.83 -27.27 1.77
C GLY A 311 -12.43 -25.85 1.38
N TYR A 312 -12.85 -25.36 0.20
CA TYR A 312 -12.55 -23.96 -0.19
C TYR A 312 -13.29 -22.94 0.70
N GLU A 313 -14.46 -23.33 1.23
CA GLU A 313 -15.37 -22.45 1.94
C GLU A 313 -14.78 -21.89 3.25
N ILE A 314 -13.80 -22.58 3.86
CA ILE A 314 -13.12 -22.05 5.05
C ILE A 314 -12.34 -20.77 4.72
N TYR A 315 -11.91 -20.61 3.47
CA TYR A 315 -11.15 -19.45 3.02
C TYR A 315 -12.05 -18.28 2.64
N LEU A 316 -13.38 -18.45 2.69
CA LEU A 316 -14.31 -17.32 2.67
C LEU A 316 -14.18 -16.50 3.97
N GLU A 317 -13.68 -17.10 5.06
CA GLU A 317 -13.29 -16.35 6.24
C GLU A 317 -12.00 -15.58 5.98
N GLN A 318 -12.11 -14.25 6.09
CA GLN A 318 -11.07 -13.33 5.71
C GLN A 318 -9.75 -13.50 6.49
N GLY A 319 -9.82 -13.90 7.76
CA GLY A 319 -8.64 -14.21 8.58
C GLY A 319 -7.89 -15.45 8.06
N ILE A 320 -8.64 -16.52 7.79
CA ILE A 320 -8.12 -17.79 7.27
C ILE A 320 -7.50 -17.61 5.88
N PHE A 321 -8.16 -16.86 4.98
CA PHE A 321 -7.59 -16.52 3.67
C PHE A 321 -6.24 -15.81 3.78
N THR A 322 -6.18 -14.80 4.65
CA THR A 322 -4.97 -13.99 4.84
C THR A 322 -3.82 -14.85 5.35
N GLU A 323 -4.09 -15.73 6.31
CA GLU A 323 -3.11 -16.69 6.83
C GLU A 323 -2.62 -17.66 5.74
N ALA A 324 -3.53 -18.19 4.92
CA ALA A 324 -3.18 -19.08 3.82
C ALA A 324 -2.33 -18.37 2.75
N HIS A 325 -2.72 -17.15 2.37
CA HIS A 325 -1.98 -16.30 1.45
C HIS A 325 -0.55 -16.02 1.93
N MET A 326 -0.39 -15.76 3.23
CA MET A 326 0.92 -15.54 3.84
C MET A 326 1.82 -16.78 3.80
N ARG A 327 1.25 -17.98 3.83
CA ARG A 327 2.01 -19.24 3.73
C ARG A 327 2.41 -19.56 2.28
N GLY A 328 1.70 -19.01 1.29
CA GLY A 328 2.02 -19.20 -0.11
C GLY A 328 0.95 -18.63 -1.04
N LYS A 329 1.34 -18.31 -2.28
CA LYS A 329 0.44 -17.76 -3.30
C LYS A 329 -0.55 -18.78 -3.86
N ASN A 330 -0.41 -20.07 -3.52
CA ASN A 330 -1.29 -21.13 -4.02
C ASN A 330 -2.75 -21.01 -3.57
N ILE A 331 -3.04 -20.23 -2.51
CA ILE A 331 -4.44 -19.88 -2.19
C ILE A 331 -5.11 -19.08 -3.32
N TYR A 332 -4.35 -18.29 -4.07
CA TYR A 332 -4.87 -17.60 -5.26
C TYR A 332 -5.14 -18.58 -6.40
N GLY A 333 -4.35 -19.66 -6.52
CA GLY A 333 -4.66 -20.75 -7.46
C GLY A 333 -5.97 -21.46 -7.12
N LEU A 334 -6.22 -21.70 -5.84
CA LEU A 334 -7.52 -22.24 -5.38
C LEU A 334 -8.66 -21.26 -5.70
N ALA A 335 -8.50 -19.97 -5.35
CA ALA A 335 -9.50 -18.95 -5.63
C ALA A 335 -9.77 -18.79 -7.13
N GLN A 336 -8.73 -18.76 -7.97
CA GLN A 336 -8.81 -18.68 -9.42
C GLN A 336 -9.66 -19.84 -9.97
N LEU A 337 -9.35 -21.08 -9.58
CA LEU A 337 -10.08 -22.25 -10.06
C LEU A 337 -11.55 -22.25 -9.60
N THR A 338 -11.81 -21.87 -8.35
CA THR A 338 -13.19 -21.79 -7.84
C THR A 338 -14.03 -20.83 -8.67
N LEU A 339 -13.50 -19.62 -8.92
CA LEU A 339 -14.22 -18.60 -9.67
C LEU A 339 -14.32 -18.93 -11.16
N GLN A 340 -13.31 -19.57 -11.75
CA GLN A 340 -13.40 -20.10 -13.11
C GLN A 340 -14.52 -21.12 -13.26
N ILE A 341 -14.64 -22.08 -12.33
CA ILE A 341 -15.74 -23.06 -12.37
C ILE A 341 -17.10 -22.37 -12.33
N TRP A 342 -17.29 -21.41 -11.43
CA TRP A 342 -18.58 -20.72 -11.33
C TRP A 342 -18.90 -19.89 -12.58
N ILE A 343 -17.91 -19.17 -13.12
CA ILE A 343 -18.08 -18.33 -14.31
C ILE A 343 -18.33 -19.21 -15.55
N ASP A 344 -17.57 -20.29 -15.73
CA ASP A 344 -17.69 -21.19 -16.87
C ASP A 344 -19.06 -21.90 -16.91
N GLU A 345 -19.56 -22.31 -15.74
CA GLU A 345 -20.81 -23.07 -15.66
C GLU A 345 -22.07 -22.20 -15.58
N TYR A 346 -22.00 -21.09 -14.85
CA TYR A 346 -23.18 -20.30 -14.48
C TYR A 346 -23.14 -18.86 -15.01
N GLY A 347 -22.03 -18.45 -15.63
CA GLY A 347 -21.77 -17.05 -15.99
C GLY A 347 -21.47 -16.18 -14.78
N PHE A 348 -21.24 -14.89 -15.02
CA PHE A 348 -20.90 -13.95 -13.95
C PHE A 348 -22.12 -13.49 -13.13
N THR A 349 -23.33 -13.55 -13.69
CA THR A 349 -24.56 -13.04 -13.05
C THR A 349 -24.81 -13.63 -11.65
N PRO A 350 -24.65 -14.94 -11.41
CA PRO A 350 -24.78 -15.51 -10.06
C PRO A 350 -23.70 -15.01 -9.09
N VAL A 351 -22.45 -14.89 -9.53
CA VAL A 351 -21.35 -14.34 -8.73
C VAL A 351 -21.66 -12.90 -8.32
N LYS A 352 -22.14 -12.08 -9.26
CA LYS A 352 -22.59 -10.71 -9.00
C LYS A 352 -23.70 -10.66 -7.94
N LYS A 353 -24.70 -11.54 -8.01
CA LYS A 353 -25.78 -11.62 -6.99
C LYS A 353 -25.26 -11.96 -5.60
N VAL A 354 -24.30 -12.88 -5.48
CA VAL A 354 -23.65 -13.19 -4.19
C VAL A 354 -23.00 -11.93 -3.62
N LEU A 355 -22.28 -11.17 -4.44
CA LEU A 355 -21.59 -9.96 -4.02
C LEU A 355 -22.55 -8.85 -3.58
N GLU A 356 -23.57 -8.55 -4.40
CA GLU A 356 -24.60 -7.55 -4.09
C GLU A 356 -25.33 -7.89 -2.78
N ALA A 357 -25.75 -9.15 -2.63
CA ALA A 357 -26.45 -9.60 -1.42
C ALA A 357 -25.57 -9.58 -0.16
N TYR A 358 -24.26 -9.87 -0.30
CA TYR A 358 -23.32 -9.85 0.84
C TYR A 358 -23.21 -8.46 1.45
N ILE A 359 -23.19 -7.42 0.62
CA ILE A 359 -23.11 -6.02 1.07
C ILE A 359 -24.41 -5.57 1.72
N GLU A 360 -25.54 -5.86 1.09
CA GLU A 360 -26.85 -5.40 1.55
C GLU A 360 -27.26 -6.05 2.88
N LYS A 361 -27.03 -7.37 3.00
CA LYS A 361 -27.59 -8.16 4.09
C LYS A 361 -26.60 -8.44 5.22
N GLN A 362 -25.31 -8.18 5.03
CA GLN A 362 -24.23 -8.60 5.95
C GLN A 362 -24.38 -10.06 6.40
N THR A 363 -24.84 -10.92 5.49
CA THR A 363 -25.16 -12.32 5.75
C THR A 363 -23.93 -13.20 5.57
N ASP A 364 -24.00 -14.43 6.06
CA ASP A 364 -23.00 -15.45 5.79
C ASP A 364 -22.86 -15.69 4.28
N ILE A 365 -21.67 -15.38 3.75
CA ILE A 365 -21.36 -15.48 2.33
C ILE A 365 -21.46 -16.92 1.82
N LYS A 366 -21.24 -17.92 2.68
CA LYS A 366 -21.43 -19.32 2.34
C LYS A 366 -22.90 -19.58 1.94
N GLN A 367 -23.85 -19.10 2.74
CA GLN A 367 -25.28 -19.30 2.46
C GLN A 367 -25.69 -18.64 1.13
N LEU A 368 -25.13 -17.47 0.83
CA LEU A 368 -25.39 -16.78 -0.44
C LEU A 368 -24.85 -17.56 -1.64
N ILE A 369 -23.67 -18.19 -1.51
CA ILE A 369 -23.13 -19.06 -2.56
C ILE A 369 -24.05 -20.26 -2.78
N GLU A 370 -24.53 -20.90 -1.71
CA GLU A 370 -25.47 -22.03 -1.80
C GLU A 370 -26.83 -21.63 -2.39
N GLU A 371 -27.28 -20.40 -2.12
CA GLU A 371 -28.53 -19.85 -2.65
C GLU A 371 -28.44 -19.51 -4.15
N PHE A 372 -27.36 -18.86 -4.58
CA PHE A 372 -27.26 -18.28 -5.92
C PHE A 372 -26.44 -19.10 -6.92
N ILE A 373 -25.50 -19.91 -6.46
CA ILE A 373 -24.58 -20.68 -7.30
C ILE A 373 -24.86 -22.16 -7.14
N GLU A 374 -24.37 -22.78 -6.06
CA GLU A 374 -24.52 -24.22 -5.80
C GLU A 374 -24.07 -24.59 -4.38
N PRO A 375 -24.43 -25.80 -3.87
CA PRO A 375 -23.90 -26.33 -2.62
C PRO A 375 -22.37 -26.36 -2.59
N VAL A 376 -21.74 -25.94 -1.49
CA VAL A 376 -20.27 -25.84 -1.40
C VAL A 376 -19.57 -27.19 -1.60
N GLU A 377 -20.21 -28.29 -1.19
CA GLU A 377 -19.69 -29.65 -1.38
C GLU A 377 -19.59 -30.01 -2.86
N LEU A 378 -20.52 -29.51 -3.70
CA LEU A 378 -20.49 -29.73 -5.15
C LEU A 378 -19.32 -28.98 -5.79
N THR A 379 -19.10 -27.72 -5.39
CA THR A 379 -17.92 -26.96 -5.84
C THR A 379 -16.62 -27.66 -5.43
N ASN A 380 -16.50 -28.15 -4.19
CA ASN A 380 -15.33 -28.91 -3.73
C ASN A 380 -15.06 -30.17 -4.59
N GLN A 381 -16.11 -30.91 -4.95
CA GLN A 381 -15.99 -32.08 -5.83
C GLN A 381 -15.50 -31.69 -7.24
N LYS A 382 -16.06 -30.61 -7.81
CA LYS A 382 -15.66 -30.09 -9.12
C LYS A 382 -14.22 -29.59 -9.12
N LEU A 383 -13.80 -28.89 -8.07
CA LEU A 383 -12.42 -28.45 -7.88
C LEU A 383 -11.46 -29.63 -7.87
N LEU A 384 -11.75 -30.67 -7.09
CA LEU A 384 -10.90 -31.86 -7.01
C LEU A 384 -10.80 -32.57 -8.37
N HIS A 385 -11.93 -32.72 -9.07
CA HIS A 385 -11.95 -33.28 -10.41
C HIS A 385 -11.12 -32.44 -11.40
N LYS A 386 -11.32 -31.11 -11.42
CA LYS A 386 -10.59 -30.18 -12.28
C LYS A 386 -9.09 -30.25 -12.00
N LEU A 387 -8.67 -30.19 -10.74
CA LEU A 387 -7.27 -30.31 -10.34
C LEU A 387 -6.66 -31.63 -10.84
N ASN A 388 -7.34 -32.75 -10.66
CA ASN A 388 -6.85 -34.04 -11.13
C ASN A 388 -6.72 -34.11 -12.66
N SER A 389 -7.58 -33.41 -13.40
CA SER A 389 -7.52 -33.34 -14.87
C SER A 389 -6.41 -32.45 -15.43
N ILE A 390 -5.85 -31.52 -14.64
CA ILE A 390 -4.77 -30.64 -15.08
C ILE A 390 -3.50 -31.48 -15.31
N SER A 391 -3.06 -31.54 -16.57
CA SER A 391 -1.77 -32.12 -16.97
C SER A 391 -0.72 -31.01 -17.02
N LEU A 392 0.34 -31.15 -16.24
CA LEU A 392 1.45 -30.21 -16.18
C LEU A 392 2.70 -30.89 -16.70
N ASN A 393 3.50 -30.15 -17.46
CA ASN A 393 4.82 -30.65 -17.88
C ASN A 393 5.73 -30.70 -16.65
N GLU A 394 6.52 -31.77 -16.54
CA GLU A 394 7.48 -31.99 -15.44
C GLU A 394 8.54 -30.88 -15.33
#